data_AF-A0A395JWV9-F1
#
_entry.id   AF-A0A395JWV9-F1
#
_cell.length_a   1.000
_cell.length_b   1.000
_cell.length_c   1.000
_cell.angle_alpha   90.00
_cell.angle_beta   90.00
_cell.angle_gamma   90.00
#
_symmetry.space_group_name_H-M   'P 1'
#
loop_
_entity.id
_entity.type
_entity.pdbx_description
1 polymer ?
#
loop_
_entity_poly.entity_id
_entity_poly.type
_entity_poly.pdbx_seq_one_letter_code
_entity_poly.pdbx_strand_id
1 'polypeptide(L)'
;MENVLKYYEFSDFFTDKSKVFSGNLIAFTELNSTHFLIFEKKEDTYTLFVSKYKNEKEVGINSPEILELLVEDYDKSNPKHRLMIKQYLY
;
A
#
# COMPACT_ATOMS: atom_id res chain seq x y z
N MET A 1 -13.47 2.00 -1.55
CA MET A 1 -12.13 1.67 -1.05
C MET A 1 -12.06 1.85 0.47
N GLU A 2 -12.63 2.92 1.03
CA GLU A 2 -12.63 3.23 2.47
C GLU A 2 -12.89 2.05 3.43
N ASN A 3 -13.92 1.23 3.19
CA ASN A 3 -14.20 0.08 4.08
C ASN A 3 -13.08 -0.96 4.10
N VAL A 4 -12.39 -1.16 2.97
CA VAL A 4 -11.25 -2.09 2.87
C VAL A 4 -10.07 -1.52 3.65
N LEU A 5 -9.78 -0.22 3.46
CA LEU A 5 -8.69 0.46 4.15
C LEU A 5 -8.89 0.45 5.68
N LYS A 6 -10.10 0.81 6.14
CA LYS A 6 -10.45 0.77 7.56
C LYS A 6 -10.37 -0.64 8.15
N TYR A 7 -10.85 -1.65 7.41
CA TYR A 7 -10.84 -3.03 7.89
C TYR A 7 -9.41 -3.59 8.06
N TYR A 8 -8.47 -3.17 7.21
CA TYR A 8 -7.08 -3.61 7.25
C TYR A 8 -6.13 -2.55 7.85
N GLU A 9 -6.68 -1.57 8.59
CA GLU A 9 -5.93 -0.56 9.33
C GLU A 9 -4.93 0.24 8.48
N PHE A 10 -5.27 0.52 7.22
CA PHE A 10 -4.50 1.45 6.41
C PHE A 10 -4.63 2.88 6.93
N SER A 11 -3.54 3.63 6.80
CA SER A 11 -3.52 5.07 6.99
C SER A 11 -4.49 5.80 6.05
N ASP A 12 -4.76 7.06 6.36
CA ASP A 12 -5.34 7.96 5.37
C ASP A 12 -4.39 8.14 4.18
N PHE A 13 -4.95 8.51 3.03
CA PHE A 13 -4.15 8.81 1.85
C PHE A 13 -3.39 10.12 2.02
N PHE A 14 -2.09 10.10 1.73
CA PHE A 14 -1.22 11.26 1.72
C PHE A 14 -0.34 11.28 0.47
N THR A 15 0.18 12.45 0.09
CA THR A 15 1.02 12.59 -1.10
C THR A 15 2.39 11.94 -0.90
N ASP A 16 2.77 11.06 -1.81
CA ASP A 16 4.13 10.52 -1.89
C ASP A 16 5.15 11.63 -2.23
N LYS A 17 6.16 11.78 -1.38
CA LYS A 17 7.31 12.68 -1.58
C LYS A 17 8.58 11.93 -1.99
N SER A 18 8.57 10.59 -1.92
CA SER A 18 9.71 9.75 -2.31
C SER A 18 9.91 9.66 -3.83
N LYS A 19 8.88 10.04 -4.61
CA LYS A 19 8.79 9.90 -6.08
C LYS A 19 8.72 8.45 -6.57
N VAL A 20 8.66 7.47 -5.67
CA VAL A 20 8.54 6.05 -6.00
C VAL A 20 7.17 5.75 -6.60
N PHE A 21 6.14 6.39 -6.06
CA PHE A 21 4.75 6.22 -6.49
C PHE A 21 4.33 7.38 -7.39
N SER A 22 5.24 7.87 -8.23
CA SER A 22 5.01 8.99 -9.16
C SER A 22 4.47 10.28 -8.52
N GLY A 23 4.62 10.48 -7.21
CA GLY A 23 4.02 11.61 -6.48
C GLY A 23 2.50 11.48 -6.28
N ASN A 24 1.93 10.30 -6.50
CA ASN A 24 0.53 10.00 -6.27
C ASN A 24 0.19 9.93 -4.78
N LEU A 25 -1.10 9.83 -4.48
CA LEU A 25 -1.55 9.60 -3.12
C LEU A 25 -1.30 8.15 -2.74
N ILE A 26 -0.72 7.92 -1.57
CA ILE A 26 -0.50 6.59 -1.02
C ILE A 26 -1.13 6.45 0.37
N ALA A 27 -1.53 5.23 0.71
CA ALA A 27 -1.95 4.82 2.05
C ALA A 27 -1.22 3.52 2.39
N PHE A 28 -0.80 3.33 3.64
CA PHE A 28 -0.08 2.12 4.03
C PHE A 28 -0.62 1.49 5.30
N THR A 29 -0.36 0.21 5.49
CA THR A 29 -0.52 -0.50 6.76
C THR A 29 0.77 -1.26 7.08
N GLU A 30 1.08 -1.40 8.36
CA GLU A 30 2.25 -2.11 8.84
C GLU A 30 1.98 -3.63 8.88
N LEU A 31 2.85 -4.42 8.23
CA LEU A 31 2.87 -5.87 8.39
C LEU A 31 3.78 -6.28 9.57
N ASN A 32 4.89 -5.57 9.71
CA ASN A 32 5.83 -5.62 10.83
C ASN A 32 6.70 -4.36 10.80
N SER A 33 7.65 -4.23 11.75
CA SER A 33 8.50 -3.04 11.92
C SER A 33 9.27 -2.56 10.68
N THR A 34 9.39 -3.40 9.65
CA THR A 34 10.11 -3.08 8.41
C THR A 34 9.32 -3.34 7.13
N HIS A 35 8.17 -4.01 7.19
CA HIS A 35 7.39 -4.38 6.00
C HIS A 35 6.02 -3.72 6.02
N PHE A 36 5.61 -3.21 4.87
CA PHE A 36 4.38 -2.41 4.74
C PHE A 36 3.65 -2.80 3.46
N LEU A 37 2.33 -2.92 3.55
CA LEU A 37 1.48 -2.90 2.36
C LEU A 37 1.16 -1.45 2.02
N ILE A 38 1.25 -1.11 0.74
CA ILE A 38 1.02 0.26 0.26
C ILE A 38 -0.01 0.21 -0.86
N PHE A 39 -1.07 0.99 -0.71
CA PHE A 39 -1.94 1.35 -1.80
C PHE A 39 -1.48 2.65 -2.42
N GLU A 40 -1.17 2.64 -3.70
CA GLU A 40 -1.08 3.83 -4.53
C GLU A 40 -2.45 4.10 -5.16
N LYS A 41 -2.93 5.33 -5.06
CA LYS A 41 -4.12 5.81 -5.75
C LYS A 41 -3.71 6.67 -6.94
N LYS A 42 -4.00 6.20 -8.14
CA LYS A 42 -3.81 6.93 -9.39
C LYS A 42 -5.17 7.15 -10.02
N GLU A 43 -5.63 8.40 -10.02
CA GLU A 43 -6.98 8.76 -10.48
C GLU A 43 -8.05 7.96 -9.71
N ASP A 44 -8.74 7.03 -10.38
CA ASP A 44 -9.77 6.14 -9.81
C ASP A 44 -9.31 4.68 -9.66
N THR A 45 -8.04 4.38 -9.98
CA THR A 45 -7.46 3.06 -9.80
C THR A 45 -6.56 3.00 -8.57
N TYR A 46 -6.41 1.79 -8.05
CA TYR A 46 -5.64 1.52 -6.84
C TYR A 46 -4.68 0.38 -7.13
N THR A 47 -3.40 0.57 -6.84
CA THR A 47 -2.39 -0.46 -7.01
C THR A 47 -1.85 -0.85 -5.65
N LEU A 48 -1.80 -2.15 -5.37
CA LEU A 48 -1.31 -2.69 -4.11
C LEU A 48 0.13 -3.18 -4.28
N PHE A 49 0.98 -2.73 -3.38
CA PHE A 49 2.38 -3.12 -3.27
C PHE A 49 2.67 -3.71 -1.90
N VAL A 50 3.70 -4.56 -1.84
CA VAL A 50 4.42 -4.85 -0.61
C VAL A 50 5.78 -4.17 -0.68
N SER A 51 6.20 -3.59 0.43
CA SER A 51 7.42 -2.82 0.50
C SER A 51 8.17 -3.09 1.79
N LYS A 52 9.48 -2.85 1.75
CA LYS A 52 10.35 -2.89 2.91
C LYS A 52 11.02 -1.54 3.11
N TYR A 53 10.92 -1.01 4.32
CA TYR A 53 11.57 0.22 4.79
C TYR A 53 12.31 -0.05 6.09
N LYS A 54 13.17 0.88 6.53
CA LYS A 54 13.81 0.74 7.85
C LYS A 54 12.82 0.94 8.99
N ASN A 55 11.78 1.75 8.77
CA ASN A 55 10.69 2.03 9.69
C ASN A 55 9.56 2.77 8.95
N GLU A 56 8.40 2.90 9.60
CA GLU A 56 7.21 3.57 9.06
C GLU A 56 7.45 5.01 8.60
N LYS A 57 8.40 5.74 9.22
CA LYS A 57 8.60 7.17 8.95
C LYS A 57 9.26 7.42 7.61
N GLU A 58 9.80 6.38 6.98
CA GLU A 58 10.38 6.46 5.65
C GLU A 58 9.32 6.30 4.54
N VAL A 59 8.15 5.74 4.84
CA VAL A 59 7.10 5.47 3.87
C VAL A 59 6.61 6.77 3.25
N GLY A 60 6.71 6.87 1.93
CA GLY A 60 6.36 8.08 1.18
C GLY A 60 7.32 9.26 1.33
N ILE A 61 8.47 9.08 1.97
CA ILE A 61 9.54 10.10 2.06
C ILE A 61 10.79 9.62 1.35
N ASN A 62 11.25 8.41 1.67
CA ASN A 62 12.43 7.79 1.08
C ASN A 62 12.03 6.66 0.13
N SER A 63 12.97 6.20 -0.68
CA SER A 63 12.77 4.98 -1.47
C SER A 63 12.83 3.75 -0.56
N PRO A 64 11.96 2.75 -0.79
CA PRO A 64 12.02 1.49 -0.05
C PRO A 64 13.29 0.71 -0.39
N GLU A 65 13.70 -0.17 0.52
CA GLU A 65 14.75 -1.17 0.25
C GLU A 65 14.26 -2.24 -0.73
N ILE A 66 12.98 -2.61 -0.64
CA ILE A 66 12.31 -3.58 -1.52
C ILE A 66 10.94 -3.03 -1.87
N LEU A 67 10.54 -3.10 -3.13
CA LEU A 67 9.18 -2.81 -3.58
C LEU A 67 8.76 -3.88 -4.57
N GLU A 68 7.63 -4.52 -4.30
CA GLU A 68 7.04 -5.53 -5.16
C GLU A 68 5.56 -5.23 -5.40
N LEU A 69 5.17 -5.31 -6.66
CA LEU A 69 3.79 -5.12 -7.11
C LEU A 69 2.99 -6.40 -6.83
N LEU A 70 1.90 -6.28 -6.06
CA LEU A 70 1.01 -7.40 -5.77
C LEU A 70 -0.18 -7.44 -6.72
N VAL A 71 -0.84 -6.30 -6.90
CA VAL A 71 -2.09 -6.20 -7.68
C VAL A 71 -2.19 -4.81 -8.32
N GLU A 72 -2.31 -4.77 -9.65
CA GLU A 72 -2.76 -3.58 -10.38
C GLU A 72 -4.29 -3.53 -10.45
N ASP A 73 -4.84 -2.32 -10.55
CA ASP A 73 -6.28 -2.08 -10.70
C ASP A 73 -7.11 -2.87 -9.67
N TYR A 74 -6.74 -2.72 -8.39
CA TYR A 74 -7.33 -3.42 -7.26
C TYR A 74 -8.85 -3.24 -7.23
N ASP A 75 -9.55 -4.28 -7.68
CA ASP A 75 -10.99 -4.41 -7.49
C ASP A 75 -11.34 -5.07 -6.14
N LYS A 76 -11.93 -4.29 -5.24
CA LYS A 76 -12.47 -4.75 -3.94
C LYS A 76 -13.53 -5.85 -4.10
N SER A 77 -14.18 -5.97 -5.24
CA SER A 77 -15.22 -6.96 -5.55
C SER A 77 -14.62 -8.30 -5.97
N ASN A 78 -13.37 -8.30 -6.44
CA ASN A 78 -12.63 -9.49 -6.81
C ASN A 78 -12.11 -10.25 -5.56
N PRO A 79 -12.55 -11.50 -5.30
CA PRO A 79 -12.09 -12.29 -4.17
C PRO A 79 -10.57 -12.54 -4.16
N LYS A 80 -9.94 -12.68 -5.33
CA LYS A 80 -8.49 -12.91 -5.41
C LYS A 80 -7.70 -11.71 -4.90
N HIS A 81 -8.15 -10.49 -5.24
CA HIS A 81 -7.51 -9.26 -4.79
C HIS A 81 -7.65 -9.10 -3.26
N ARG A 82 -8.82 -9.43 -2.71
CA ARG A 82 -9.01 -9.45 -1.25
C ARG A 82 -8.13 -10.50 -0.56
N LEU A 83 -7.88 -11.63 -1.21
CA LEU A 83 -7.03 -12.69 -0.67
C LEU A 83 -5.56 -12.26 -0.59
N MET A 84 -5.08 -11.42 -1.52
CA MET A 84 -3.71 -10.92 -1.48
C MET A 84 -3.41 -10.17 -0.18
N ILE A 85 -4.28 -9.24 0.25
CA ILE A 85 -4.09 -8.55 1.53
C ILE A 85 -4.01 -9.54 2.70
N LYS A 86 -4.87 -10.58 2.69
CA LYS A 86 -4.91 -11.58 3.75
C LYS A 86 -3.63 -12.41 3.84
N GLN A 87 -2.99 -12.74 2.71
CA GLN A 87 -1.76 -13.54 2.68
C GLN A 87 -0.57 -12.87 3.35
N TYR A 88 -0.60 -11.54 3.49
CA TYR A 88 0.49 -10.77 4.09
C TYR A 88 0.19 -10.34 5.53
N LEU A 89 -1.09 -10.27 5.94
CA LEU A 89 -1.52 -9.90 7.29
C LEU A 89 -1.77 -11.09 8.23
N TYR A 90 -1.96 -12.31 7.71
CA TYR A 90 -2.28 -13.53 8.46
C TYR A 90 -1.56 -14.75 7.92
#